data_AF-A0A371CPJ7-F1
#
_entry.id   AF-A0A371CPJ7-F1
#
_cell.length_a   1.000
_cell.length_b   1.000
_cell.length_c   1.000
_cell.angle_alpha   90.00
_cell.angle_beta   90.00
_cell.angle_gamma   90.00
#
_symmetry.space_group_name_H-M   'P 1'
#
loop_
_entity.id
_entity.type
_entity.pdbx_description
1 polymer ?
#
loop_
_entity_poly.entity_id
_entity_poly.type
_entity_poly.pdbx_seq_one_letter_code
_entity_poly.pdbx_strand_id
1 'polypeptide(L)'
;MGELIDIIRVSQRRASCEPGIQPGFQVLPVTTHWGLTRSNAACEGNLARLVALFRARDLPILHVAHHSLEPGSPLNPAYEDGAGVAFISEAAPHPARDEPVFQKNVNSSFIGTTLEDVIRARGVRTLFVAGLETDRCVSTTVRMGANLGVVGARREPGGGGTIWLVQDAVANFERGR
;
A
#
# COMPACT_ATOMS: atom_id res chain seq x y z
N MET A 1 14.07 -20.21 15.66
CA MET A 1 13.14 -19.09 15.89
C MET A 1 13.11 -18.30 14.59
N GLY A 2 12.07 -18.46 13.78
CA GLY A 2 12.03 -17.98 12.39
C GLY A 2 12.01 -16.45 12.29
N GLU A 3 12.62 -15.91 11.25
CA GLU A 3 12.54 -14.48 10.93
C GLU A 3 11.10 -14.14 10.56
N LEU A 4 10.43 -13.30 11.36
CA LEU A 4 9.09 -12.84 11.01
C LEU A 4 9.20 -11.81 9.88
N ILE A 5 8.57 -12.12 8.75
CA ILE A 5 8.58 -11.38 7.50
C ILE A 5 7.17 -10.86 7.23
N ASP A 6 6.99 -9.54 7.21
CA ASP A 6 5.70 -8.90 6.95
C ASP A 6 5.73 -8.04 5.67
N ILE A 7 4.60 -7.89 4.99
CA ILE A 7 4.41 -6.83 3.98
C ILE A 7 3.58 -5.69 4.58
N ILE A 8 4.07 -4.45 4.47
CA ILE A 8 3.21 -3.27 4.47
C ILE A 8 2.81 -2.98 3.04
N ARG A 9 1.52 -3.14 2.77
CA ARG A 9 0.92 -2.68 1.52
C ARG A 9 0.34 -1.30 1.75
N VAL A 10 0.91 -0.31 1.09
CA VAL A 10 0.30 1.01 0.97
C VAL A 10 -0.41 1.08 -0.37
N SER A 11 -1.56 0.46 -0.52
CA SER A 11 -2.28 0.54 -1.80
C SER A 11 -3.54 1.32 -1.59
N GLN A 12 -3.72 2.42 -2.32
CA GLN A 12 -4.97 3.07 -2.80
C GLN A 12 -4.56 4.08 -3.92
N ARG A 13 -5.22 4.30 -5.09
CA ARG A 13 -6.64 4.19 -5.53
C ARG A 13 -6.86 3.97 -7.04
N ARG A 14 -8.12 3.67 -7.42
CA ARG A 14 -8.78 4.14 -8.65
C ARG A 14 -9.71 5.33 -8.33
N ALA A 15 -9.76 6.31 -9.22
CA ALA A 15 -10.86 7.27 -9.32
C ALA A 15 -11.29 7.22 -10.79
N SER A 16 -12.18 6.30 -11.18
CA SER A 16 -12.60 6.17 -12.57
C SER A 16 -13.60 7.28 -12.91
N CYS A 17 -13.38 8.04 -14.00
CA CYS A 17 -14.50 8.47 -14.84
C CYS A 17 -15.05 7.22 -15.53
N GLU A 18 -16.36 7.02 -15.55
CA GLU A 18 -16.98 5.88 -16.24
C GLU A 18 -16.47 5.78 -17.69
N PRO A 19 -16.12 4.58 -18.17
CA PRO A 19 -15.97 4.36 -19.60
C PRO A 19 -17.35 4.53 -20.24
N GLY A 20 -17.57 5.62 -20.97
CA GLY A 20 -18.68 5.69 -21.92
C GLY A 20 -18.47 4.61 -22.98
N ILE A 21 -19.09 3.44 -22.79
CA ILE A 21 -19.16 2.40 -23.81
C ILE A 21 -20.10 2.93 -24.91
N GLN A 22 -19.51 3.55 -25.93
CA GLN A 22 -20.17 3.68 -27.24
C GLN A 22 -19.91 2.36 -27.98
N PRO A 23 -20.95 1.66 -28.49
CA PRO A 23 -20.74 0.48 -29.31
C PRO A 23 -19.97 0.85 -30.59
N GLY A 24 -18.69 0.45 -30.68
CA GLY A 24 -17.90 0.52 -31.92
C GLY A 24 -16.59 1.32 -31.90
N PHE A 25 -16.10 1.82 -30.77
CA PHE A 25 -14.81 2.54 -30.71
C PHE A 25 -13.85 1.95 -29.67
N GLN A 26 -12.54 2.01 -29.99
CA GLN A 26 -11.43 1.54 -29.15
C GLN A 26 -11.59 1.92 -27.67
N VAL A 27 -11.15 1.00 -26.79
CA VAL A 27 -11.03 1.27 -25.34
C VAL A 27 -10.11 2.47 -25.15
N LEU A 28 -10.70 3.66 -24.94
CA LEU A 28 -9.93 4.84 -24.56
C LEU A 28 -9.35 4.61 -23.15
N PRO A 29 -8.11 5.05 -22.87
CA PRO A 29 -7.53 4.92 -21.54
C PRO A 29 -8.43 5.64 -20.53
N VAL A 30 -8.88 4.92 -19.51
CA VAL A 30 -9.65 5.48 -18.40
C VAL A 30 -8.78 6.53 -17.72
N THR A 31 -9.14 7.80 -17.88
CA THR A 31 -8.43 8.89 -17.18
C THR A 31 -8.77 8.77 -15.71
N THR A 32 -7.76 8.52 -14.86
CA THR A 32 -7.94 8.60 -13.42
C THR A 32 -7.64 10.01 -12.93
N HIS A 33 -8.20 10.40 -11.79
CA HIS A 33 -7.84 11.66 -11.11
C HIS A 33 -6.32 11.86 -10.97
N TRP A 34 -5.57 10.76 -10.83
CA TRP A 34 -4.14 10.78 -10.53
C TRP A 34 -3.23 10.72 -11.76
N GLY A 35 -3.76 10.41 -12.94
CA GLY A 35 -2.96 10.24 -14.16
C GLY A 35 -3.53 9.22 -15.14
N LEU A 36 -2.96 9.18 -16.34
CA LEU A 36 -3.36 8.27 -17.41
C LEU A 36 -2.73 6.88 -17.26
N THR A 37 -1.50 6.81 -16.77
CA THR A 37 -0.75 5.55 -16.69
C THR A 37 0.10 5.46 -15.42
N ARG A 38 0.55 4.23 -15.12
CA ARG A 38 1.54 3.94 -14.08
C ARG A 38 2.95 4.19 -14.60
N SER A 39 3.81 4.74 -13.75
CA SER A 39 5.25 4.77 -14.01
C SER A 39 5.88 3.36 -14.09
N ASN A 40 5.20 2.37 -13.52
CA ASN A 40 5.52 0.95 -13.63
C ASN A 40 4.24 0.17 -13.94
N ALA A 41 4.02 -0.15 -15.23
CA ALA A 41 2.82 -0.84 -15.69
C ALA A 41 2.67 -2.27 -15.15
N ALA A 42 3.75 -2.87 -14.65
CA ALA A 42 3.72 -4.20 -14.03
C ALA A 42 3.41 -4.17 -12.52
N CYS A 43 3.28 -2.98 -11.91
CA CYS A 43 3.12 -2.80 -10.47
C CYS A 43 1.99 -3.64 -9.89
N GLU A 44 0.77 -3.53 -10.42
CA GLU A 44 -0.39 -4.27 -9.92
C GLU A 44 -0.21 -5.79 -10.04
N GLY A 45 0.34 -6.26 -11.17
CA GLY A 45 0.62 -7.69 -11.38
C GLY A 45 1.68 -8.23 -10.44
N ASN A 46 2.75 -7.47 -10.21
CA ASN A 46 3.81 -7.84 -9.26
C ASN A 46 3.32 -7.78 -7.81
N LEU A 47 2.48 -6.79 -7.48
CA LEU A 47 1.84 -6.71 -6.18
C LEU A 47 0.94 -7.93 -5.92
N ALA A 48 0.16 -8.36 -6.91
CA ALA A 48 -0.65 -9.58 -6.82
C ALA A 48 0.21 -10.83 -6.57
N ARG A 49 1.32 -10.97 -7.31
CA ARG A 49 2.28 -12.07 -7.13
C ARG A 49 2.91 -12.05 -5.74
N LEU A 50 3.29 -10.87 -5.24
CA LEU A 50 3.87 -10.70 -3.92
C LEU A 50 2.87 -11.09 -2.81
N VAL A 51 1.62 -10.64 -2.91
CA VAL A 51 0.55 -11.01 -1.96
C VAL A 51 0.26 -12.51 -2.01
N ALA A 52 0.13 -13.09 -3.21
CA ALA A 52 -0.08 -14.52 -3.37
C ALA A 52 1.06 -15.34 -2.74
N LEU A 53 2.30 -14.89 -2.91
CA LEU A 53 3.48 -15.54 -2.33
C LEU A 53 3.45 -15.54 -0.80
N PHE A 54 3.07 -14.43 -0.19
CA PHE A 54 2.97 -14.33 1.27
C PHE A 54 1.84 -15.20 1.81
N ARG A 55 0.68 -15.19 1.17
CA ARG A 55 -0.45 -16.07 1.52
C ARG A 55 -0.08 -17.55 1.40
N ALA A 56 0.62 -17.94 0.33
CA ALA A 56 1.05 -19.33 0.10
C ALA A 56 2.06 -19.83 1.14
N ARG A 57 2.78 -18.91 1.79
CA ARG A 57 3.77 -19.22 2.85
C ARG A 57 3.26 -18.93 4.26
N ASP A 58 1.98 -18.59 4.39
CA ASP A 58 1.37 -18.17 5.65
C ASP A 58 2.13 -17.04 6.37
N LEU A 59 2.72 -16.14 5.57
CA LEU A 59 3.39 -14.95 6.08
C LEU A 59 2.38 -13.82 6.33
N PRO A 60 2.57 -12.99 7.36
CA PRO A 60 1.61 -11.93 7.66
C PRO A 60 1.62 -10.80 6.63
N ILE A 61 0.44 -10.21 6.44
CA ILE A 61 0.21 -9.10 5.51
C ILE A 61 -0.52 -7.99 6.27
N LEU A 62 0.06 -6.79 6.27
CA LEU A 62 -0.49 -5.59 6.90
C LEU A 62 -0.94 -4.64 5.78
N HIS A 63 -2.24 -4.32 5.73
CA HIS A 63 -2.79 -3.42 4.73
C HIS A 63 -2.93 -2.02 5.28
N VAL A 64 -2.57 -1.01 4.49
CA VAL A 64 -2.71 0.40 4.87
C VAL A 64 -3.51 1.15 3.82
N ALA A 65 -4.62 1.75 4.26
CA ALA A 65 -5.49 2.59 3.46
C ALA A 65 -5.29 4.06 3.84
N HIS A 66 -5.04 4.93 2.87
CA HIS A 66 -5.04 6.37 3.12
C HIS A 66 -6.47 6.89 3.01
N HIS A 67 -7.02 7.50 4.06
CA HIS A 67 -8.31 8.18 4.09
C HIS A 67 -8.06 9.67 4.33
N SER A 68 -8.22 10.49 3.30
CA SER A 68 -8.08 11.94 3.44
C SER A 68 -9.23 12.49 4.27
N LEU A 69 -8.91 13.49 5.09
CA LEU A 69 -9.88 14.28 5.83
C LEU A 69 -10.40 15.47 5.02
N GLU A 70 -9.78 15.77 3.87
CA GLU A 70 -10.15 16.92 3.04
C GLU A 70 -11.51 16.67 2.36
N PRO A 71 -12.52 17.54 2.59
CA PRO A 71 -13.80 17.46 1.90
C PRO A 71 -13.61 17.53 0.37
N GLY A 72 -14.34 16.70 -0.37
CA GLY A 72 -14.26 16.67 -1.84
C GLY A 72 -13.01 15.98 -2.40
N SER A 73 -12.08 15.53 -1.56
CA SER A 73 -10.98 14.70 -2.02
C SER A 73 -11.51 13.36 -2.54
N PRO A 74 -11.05 12.88 -3.72
CA PRO A 74 -11.25 11.48 -4.10
C PRO A 74 -10.61 10.52 -3.11
N LEU A 75 -9.77 11.06 -2.19
CA LEU A 75 -9.20 10.35 -1.05
C LEU A 75 -10.14 10.24 0.19
N ASN A 76 -11.29 10.88 0.20
CA ASN A 76 -12.17 10.95 1.37
C ASN A 76 -13.17 9.77 1.37
N PRO A 77 -13.39 9.04 2.48
CA PRO A 77 -14.40 7.98 2.56
C PRO A 77 -15.84 8.42 2.27
N ALA A 78 -16.16 9.69 2.50
CA ALA A 78 -17.48 10.27 2.21
C ALA A 78 -17.64 10.71 0.74
N TYR A 79 -16.57 10.65 -0.06
CA TYR A 79 -16.62 11.02 -1.48
C TYR A 79 -17.05 9.83 -2.33
N GLU A 80 -18.09 10.01 -3.15
CA GLU A 80 -18.63 9.01 -4.09
C GLU A 80 -18.77 7.61 -3.45
N ASP A 81 -19.50 7.54 -2.33
CA ASP A 81 -19.75 6.32 -1.55
C ASP A 81 -18.48 5.53 -1.14
N GLY A 82 -17.34 6.24 -1.05
CA GLY A 82 -16.07 5.64 -0.69
C GLY A 82 -15.47 4.76 -1.78
N ALA A 83 -15.92 4.84 -3.04
CA ALA A 83 -15.35 4.10 -4.17
C ALA A 83 -13.84 4.37 -4.31
N GLY A 84 -13.42 5.60 -4.05
CA GLY A 84 -12.01 5.93 -4.00
C GLY A 84 -11.29 5.16 -2.90
N VAL A 85 -11.88 4.96 -1.72
CA VAL A 85 -11.20 4.32 -0.58
C VAL A 85 -11.10 2.79 -0.71
N ALA A 86 -11.48 2.21 -1.85
CA ALA A 86 -11.42 0.77 -2.06
C ALA A 86 -9.99 0.30 -2.40
N PHE A 87 -9.63 -0.88 -1.89
CA PHE A 87 -8.43 -1.56 -2.34
C PHE A 87 -8.62 -2.09 -3.76
N ILE A 88 -7.59 -1.97 -4.61
CA ILE A 88 -7.55 -2.70 -5.87
C ILE A 88 -7.56 -4.21 -5.60
N SER A 89 -8.22 -4.96 -6.48
CA SER A 89 -8.44 -6.41 -6.38
C SER A 89 -7.16 -7.20 -6.16
N GLU A 90 -6.08 -6.78 -6.82
CA GLU A 90 -4.79 -7.43 -6.88
C GLU A 90 -4.16 -7.61 -5.50
N ALA A 91 -4.56 -6.81 -4.53
CA ALA A 91 -4.05 -7.03 -3.19
C ALA A 91 -5.05 -6.71 -2.07
N ALA A 92 -6.35 -6.65 -2.38
CA ALA A 92 -7.40 -6.51 -1.38
C ALA A 92 -7.22 -7.49 -0.21
N PRO A 93 -7.51 -7.07 1.04
CA PRO A 93 -7.46 -7.95 2.20
C PRO A 93 -8.31 -9.20 1.98
N HIS A 94 -7.79 -10.36 2.38
CA HIS A 94 -8.53 -11.61 2.24
C HIS A 94 -9.55 -11.76 3.39
N PRO A 95 -10.86 -11.94 3.12
CA PRO A 95 -11.89 -11.90 4.17
C PRO A 95 -11.80 -13.04 5.18
N ALA A 96 -11.19 -14.18 4.80
CA ALA A 96 -11.04 -15.35 5.67
C ALA A 96 -9.64 -15.50 6.30
N ARG A 97 -8.76 -14.49 6.20
CA ARG A 97 -7.39 -14.53 6.78
C ARG A 97 -7.19 -13.35 7.74
N ASP A 98 -6.28 -13.50 8.69
CA ASP A 98 -5.86 -12.39 9.57
C ASP A 98 -4.94 -11.43 8.79
N GLU A 99 -5.56 -10.53 8.03
CA GLU A 99 -4.88 -9.47 7.26
C GLU A 99 -5.36 -8.10 7.76
N PRO A 100 -4.79 -7.56 8.85
CA PRO A 100 -5.27 -6.33 9.47
C PRO A 100 -5.15 -5.13 8.53
N VAL A 101 -6.14 -4.23 8.62
CA VAL A 101 -6.22 -2.99 7.84
C VAL A 101 -6.04 -1.78 8.75
N PHE A 102 -5.07 -0.94 8.43
CA PHE A 102 -4.79 0.32 9.11
C PHE A 102 -5.22 1.50 8.25
N GLN A 103 -5.85 2.49 8.85
CA GLN A 103 -6.27 3.70 8.16
C GLN A 103 -5.36 4.86 8.56
N LYS A 104 -4.85 5.61 7.58
CA LYS A 104 -4.00 6.80 7.79
C LYS A 104 -4.57 8.00 7.05
N ASN A 105 -4.35 9.21 7.55
CA ASN A 105 -4.76 10.45 6.88
C ASN A 105 -3.59 11.29 6.36
N VAL A 106 -2.35 10.80 6.54
CA VAL A 106 -1.12 11.44 6.04
C VAL A 106 -0.28 10.45 5.23
N ASN A 107 0.88 10.89 4.73
CA ASN A 107 1.75 10.05 3.90
C ASN A 107 2.34 8.85 4.66
N SER A 108 2.90 9.09 5.85
CA SER A 108 3.47 8.03 6.68
C SER A 108 2.38 7.09 7.18
N SER A 109 2.63 5.79 7.09
CA SER A 109 1.74 4.76 7.63
C SER A 109 1.80 4.63 9.16
N PHE A 110 2.75 5.27 9.82
CA PHE A 110 2.93 5.21 11.27
C PHE A 110 2.25 6.35 12.01
N ILE A 111 2.00 7.49 11.36
CA ILE A 111 1.41 8.66 12.02
C ILE A 111 -0.10 8.46 12.14
N GLY A 112 -0.61 8.51 13.38
CA GLY A 112 -2.03 8.38 13.67
C GLY A 112 -2.58 6.96 13.48
N THR A 113 -1.71 5.94 13.50
CA THR A 113 -2.10 4.52 13.37
C THR A 113 -1.43 3.69 14.46
N THR A 114 -1.90 2.45 14.66
CA THR A 114 -1.28 1.46 15.56
C THR A 114 -0.29 0.53 14.84
N LEU A 115 0.12 0.89 13.61
CA LEU A 115 0.96 0.01 12.78
C LEU A 115 2.33 -0.28 13.40
N GLU A 116 2.96 0.74 14.00
CA GLU A 116 4.25 0.56 14.69
C GLU A 116 4.11 -0.44 15.84
N ASP A 117 3.08 -0.28 16.68
CA ASP A 117 2.85 -1.14 17.83
C ASP A 117 2.62 -2.59 17.41
N VAL A 118 1.84 -2.81 16.35
CA VAL A 118 1.59 -4.16 15.81
C VAL A 118 2.88 -4.81 15.29
N ILE A 119 3.69 -4.07 14.52
CA ILE A 119 4.97 -4.59 13.99
C ILE A 119 5.91 -4.96 15.14
N ARG A 120 5.98 -4.12 16.17
CA ARG A 120 6.83 -4.37 17.35
C ARG A 120 6.32 -5.54 18.19
N ALA A 121 5.02 -5.60 18.46
CA ALA A 121 4.40 -6.66 19.24
C ALA A 121 4.56 -8.04 18.56
N ARG A 122 4.54 -8.06 17.22
CA ARG A 122 4.80 -9.27 16.42
C ARG A 122 6.28 -9.63 16.36
N GLY A 123 7.20 -8.74 16.75
CA GLY A 123 8.64 -8.99 16.70
C GLY A 123 9.20 -9.04 15.27
N VAL A 124 8.61 -8.27 14.36
CA VAL A 124 9.00 -8.25 12.94
C VAL A 124 10.46 -7.85 12.80
N ARG A 125 11.22 -8.67 12.06
CA ARG A 125 12.64 -8.40 11.76
C ARG A 125 12.83 -7.94 10.33
N THR A 126 11.97 -8.35 9.42
CA THR A 126 12.05 -7.99 8.01
C THR A 126 10.70 -7.49 7.53
N LEU A 127 10.70 -6.31 6.92
CA LEU A 127 9.49 -5.63 6.47
C LEU A 127 9.61 -5.30 4.98
N PHE A 128 8.77 -5.89 4.15
CA PHE A 128 8.67 -5.56 2.74
C PHE A 128 7.60 -4.48 2.55
N VAL A 129 7.89 -3.43 1.79
CA VAL A 129 6.98 -2.33 1.54
C VAL A 129 6.69 -2.25 0.04
N ALA A 130 5.41 -2.26 -0.31
CA ALA A 130 4.92 -2.23 -1.69
C ALA A 130 3.63 -1.38 -1.79
N GLY A 131 3.30 -0.93 -3.00
CA GLY A 131 2.10 -0.13 -3.29
C GLY A 131 2.38 1.25 -3.88
N LEU A 132 1.50 2.21 -3.57
CA LEU A 132 1.39 3.51 -4.22
C LEU A 132 1.30 4.65 -3.20
N GLU A 133 1.78 5.85 -3.49
CA GLU A 133 2.77 6.15 -4.54
C GLU A 133 4.19 5.98 -4.00
N THR A 134 5.11 5.58 -4.88
CA THR A 134 6.53 5.34 -4.56
C THR A 134 7.16 6.54 -3.85
N ASP A 135 7.03 7.75 -4.38
CA ASP A 135 7.69 8.95 -3.86
C ASP A 135 6.92 9.66 -2.72
N ARG A 136 5.62 9.34 -2.55
CA ARG A 136 4.79 9.85 -1.45
C ARG A 136 4.74 8.86 -0.29
N CYS A 137 3.66 8.08 -0.22
CA CYS A 137 3.31 7.32 0.96
C CYS A 137 4.31 6.18 1.21
N VAL A 138 4.79 5.53 0.15
CA VAL A 138 5.73 4.42 0.24
C VAL A 138 7.09 4.90 0.75
N SER A 139 7.74 5.85 0.07
CA SER A 139 9.04 6.41 0.48
C SER A 139 8.98 7.01 1.89
N THR A 140 7.93 7.77 2.21
CA THR A 140 7.74 8.34 3.56
C THR A 140 7.66 7.24 4.61
N THR A 141 6.90 6.17 4.35
CA THR A 141 6.75 5.05 5.29
C THR A 141 8.09 4.31 5.46
N VAL A 142 8.80 3.98 4.38
CA VAL A 142 10.10 3.29 4.46
C VAL A 142 11.10 4.10 5.28
N ARG A 143 11.28 5.39 4.95
CA ARG A 143 12.23 6.27 5.64
C ARG A 143 11.87 6.47 7.11
N MET A 144 10.58 6.66 7.41
CA MET A 144 10.12 6.83 8.79
C MET A 144 10.27 5.55 9.61
N GLY A 145 9.95 4.39 9.02
CA GLY A 145 10.13 3.10 9.67
C GLY A 145 11.60 2.85 10.04
N ALA A 146 12.53 3.22 9.14
CA ALA A 146 13.96 3.15 9.41
C ALA A 146 14.37 4.10 10.54
N ASN A 147 13.92 5.37 10.51
CA ASN A 147 14.23 6.36 11.54
C ASN A 147 13.69 5.98 12.93
N LEU A 148 12.49 5.38 12.99
CA LEU A 148 11.87 4.91 14.24
C LEU A 148 12.48 3.57 14.73
N GLY A 149 13.22 2.88 13.87
CA GLY A 149 13.69 1.51 14.10
C GLY A 149 12.52 0.57 14.41
N VAL A 150 11.50 0.55 13.55
CA VAL A 150 10.26 -0.23 13.79
C VAL A 150 10.48 -1.74 13.73
N VAL A 151 11.50 -2.19 12.99
CA VAL A 151 11.90 -3.59 12.89
C VAL A 151 13.20 -3.89 13.64
N GLY A 152 13.30 -5.10 14.19
CA GLY A 152 14.46 -5.55 14.95
C GLY A 152 14.52 -5.04 16.38
N ALA A 153 15.47 -5.57 17.16
CA ALA A 153 15.63 -5.20 18.56
C ALA A 153 16.39 -3.88 18.67
N ARG A 154 15.81 -2.86 19.33
CA ARG A 154 16.40 -1.53 19.55
C ARG A 154 17.78 -1.51 20.26
N ARG A 155 18.34 -2.65 20.66
CA ARG A 155 19.47 -2.74 21.60
C ARG A 155 20.63 -3.69 21.23
N GLU A 156 20.63 -4.28 20.03
CA GLU A 156 21.72 -5.17 19.59
C GLU A 156 22.61 -4.48 18.54
N PRO A 157 23.91 -4.24 18.80
CA PRO A 157 24.85 -3.76 17.80
C PRO A 157 24.96 -4.79 16.66
N GLY A 158 24.52 -4.43 15.45
CA GLY A 158 24.48 -5.34 14.30
C GLY A 158 23.23 -6.24 14.21
N GLY A 159 22.32 -6.17 15.19
CA GLY A 159 21.07 -6.95 15.21
C GLY A 159 19.87 -6.25 14.54
N GLY A 160 20.12 -5.38 13.57
CA GLY A 160 19.12 -4.50 12.95
C GLY A 160 18.10 -5.27 12.11
N GLY A 161 16.82 -4.91 12.25
CA GLY A 161 15.81 -5.35 11.30
C GLY A 161 15.96 -4.61 9.96
N THR A 162 15.42 -5.19 8.90
CA THR A 162 15.58 -4.66 7.54
C THR A 162 14.23 -4.26 6.96
N ILE A 163 14.17 -3.08 6.34
CA ILE A 163 13.01 -2.63 5.57
C ILE A 163 13.39 -2.66 4.09
N TRP A 164 12.69 -3.48 3.31
CA TRP A 164 12.87 -3.63 1.87
C TRP A 164 11.77 -2.88 1.13
N LEU A 165 12.15 -2.03 0.18
CA LEU A 165 11.23 -1.51 -0.83
C LEU A 165 11.16 -2.51 -1.99
N VAL A 166 9.98 -3.04 -2.30
CA VAL A 166 9.79 -3.96 -3.43
C VAL A 166 9.62 -3.14 -4.70
N GLN A 167 10.75 -2.83 -5.35
CA GLN A 167 10.85 -1.86 -6.44
C GLN A 167 9.87 -2.12 -7.61
N ASP A 168 9.64 -3.37 -7.97
CA ASP A 168 8.77 -3.74 -9.08
C ASP A 168 7.29 -3.86 -8.70
N ALA A 169 6.97 -3.76 -7.40
CA ALA A 169 5.61 -3.72 -6.84
C ALA A 169 5.26 -2.33 -6.27
N VAL A 170 5.92 -1.28 -6.77
CA VAL A 170 5.59 0.11 -6.50
C VAL A 170 5.49 0.91 -7.79
N ALA A 171 4.68 1.98 -7.78
CA ALA A 171 4.56 2.90 -8.89
C ALA A 171 4.14 4.30 -8.42
N ASN A 172 4.38 5.28 -9.29
CA ASN A 172 3.72 6.58 -9.30
C ASN A 172 2.70 6.61 -10.45
N PHE A 173 1.91 7.67 -10.54
CA PHE A 173 1.17 7.99 -11.75
C PHE A 173 1.93 9.02 -12.59
N GLU A 174 1.78 8.97 -13.91
CA GLU A 174 2.10 10.12 -14.77
C GLU A 174 1.15 11.25 -14.42
N ARG A 175 1.63 12.26 -13.68
CA ARG A 175 0.87 13.43 -13.17
C ARG A 175 -0.52 13.60 -13.81
N GLY A 176 -1.56 13.24 -13.08
CA GLY A 176 -2.93 13.66 -13.34
C GLY A 176 -3.08 15.16 -13.08
N ARG A 177 -4.13 15.73 -13.67
CA ARG A 177 -4.43 17.16 -13.60
C ARG A 177 -4.51 17.69 -12.18
#